data_AF-A0A8S9QT08-F1
#
_entry.id   AF-A0A8S9QT08-F1
#
_cell.length_a   1.000
_cell.length_b   1.000
_cell.length_c   1.000
_cell.angle_alpha   90.00
_cell.angle_beta   90.00
_cell.angle_gamma   90.00
#
_symmetry.space_group_name_H-M   'P 1'
#
loop_
_entity.id
_entity.type
_entity.pdbx_description
1 polymer ?
#
loop_
_entity_poly.entity_id
_entity_poly.type
_entity_poly.pdbx_seq_one_letter_code
_entity_poly.pdbx_strand_id
1 'polypeptide(L)'
;MFLGGGPLRCNLLSNRHSPVLPYVMALDKRYRLAESKDYEVKVSFLQLAISSKCREYHGEVEKTLKTVGRMKYLRPLFNALAQSGGTEEKQLAKQVFAEARETYHPIAQGVVESILSKFI
;
A
#
# COMPACT_ATOMS: atom_id res chain seq x y z
N MET A 1 -8.99 -25.79 24.11
CA MET A 1 -9.69 -24.56 24.52
C MET A 1 -8.82 -23.85 25.54
N PHE A 2 -8.20 -22.72 25.20
CA PHE A 2 -7.59 -21.84 26.20
C PHE A 2 -7.98 -20.40 25.86
N LEU A 3 -8.88 -19.88 26.69
CA LEU A 3 -9.22 -18.46 26.80
C LEU A 3 -8.30 -17.86 27.87
N GLY A 4 -7.69 -16.72 27.58
CA GLY A 4 -6.85 -16.00 28.54
C GLY A 4 -6.56 -14.60 28.05
N GLY A 5 -7.47 -13.67 28.32
CA GLY A 5 -7.30 -12.24 28.08
C GLY A 5 -6.34 -11.60 29.08
N GLY A 6 -5.52 -10.68 28.60
CA GLY A 6 -4.69 -9.76 29.37
C GLY A 6 -4.68 -8.37 28.71
N PRO A 7 -4.53 -7.28 29.48
CA PRO A 7 -4.99 -5.95 29.07
C PRO A 7 -4.01 -5.27 28.11
N LEU A 8 -4.52 -4.84 26.96
CA LEU A 8 -3.79 -4.02 26.00
C LEU A 8 -3.63 -2.61 26.56
N ARG A 9 -2.47 -2.35 27.16
CA ARG A 9 -2.00 -1.01 27.53
C ARG A 9 -1.58 -0.30 26.24
N CYS A 10 -2.51 0.44 25.65
CA CYS A 10 -2.25 1.31 24.51
C CYS A 10 -1.32 2.46 24.92
N ASN A 11 -0.02 2.32 24.66
CA ASN A 11 0.86 3.47 24.50
C ASN A 11 0.57 4.06 23.11
N LEU A 12 -0.28 5.08 23.11
CA LEU A 12 -0.39 6.06 22.05
C LEU A 12 0.94 6.83 21.98
N LEU A 13 1.38 7.12 20.75
CA LEU A 13 2.51 7.99 20.38
C LEU A 13 3.90 7.30 20.34
N SER A 14 4.44 7.26 19.12
CA SER A 14 5.79 6.80 18.75
C SER A 14 6.06 5.29 18.80
N ASN A 15 5.54 4.53 17.83
CA ASN A 15 6.27 3.33 17.42
C ASN A 15 6.05 2.95 15.96
N ARG A 16 7.16 2.75 15.24
CA ARG A 16 7.26 2.17 13.89
C ARG A 16 6.94 0.66 13.93
N HIS A 17 5.79 0.29 14.48
CA HIS A 17 5.38 -1.10 14.55
C HIS A 17 4.53 -1.41 13.31
N SER A 18 5.02 -2.33 12.48
CA SER A 18 4.27 -2.84 11.35
C SER A 18 2.86 -3.20 11.81
N PRO A 19 1.80 -2.70 11.15
CA PRO A 19 0.44 -2.97 11.59
C PRO A 19 0.17 -4.45 11.42
N VAL A 20 -0.21 -5.09 12.51
CA VAL A 20 -0.70 -6.46 12.50
C VAL A 20 -1.91 -6.54 11.58
N LEU A 21 -1.89 -7.46 10.61
CA LEU A 21 -2.94 -7.77 9.63
C LEU A 21 -4.39 -7.59 10.15
N PRO A 22 -4.77 -8.09 11.35
CA PRO A 22 -6.14 -7.93 11.87
C PRO A 22 -6.56 -6.48 12.11
N TYR A 23 -5.63 -5.57 12.40
CA TYR A 23 -5.97 -4.17 12.67
C TYR A 23 -6.33 -3.42 11.38
N VAL A 24 -5.61 -3.69 10.29
CA VAL A 24 -5.89 -3.13 8.96
C VAL A 24 -7.27 -3.56 8.49
N MET A 25 -7.60 -4.85 8.64
CA MET A 25 -8.92 -5.38 8.30
C MET A 25 -10.05 -4.83 9.19
N ALA A 26 -9.80 -4.67 10.49
CA ALA A 26 -10.80 -4.11 11.41
C ALA A 26 -11.12 -2.64 11.08
N LEU A 27 -10.10 -1.86 10.73
CA LEU A 27 -10.27 -0.47 10.29
C LEU A 27 -11.06 -0.39 8.99
N ASP A 28 -10.72 -1.20 8.00
CA ASP A 28 -11.44 -1.21 6.73
C ASP A 28 -12.90 -1.65 6.89
N LYS A 29 -13.15 -2.67 7.72
CA LYS A 29 -14.51 -3.12 8.00
C LYS A 29 -15.37 -2.04 8.66
N ARG A 30 -14.77 -1.17 9.48
CA ARG A 30 -15.49 -0.13 10.23
C ARG A 30 -15.67 1.17 9.43
N TYR A 31 -14.67 1.55 8.63
CA TYR A 31 -14.60 2.86 7.98
C TYR A 31 -14.61 2.79 6.45
N ARG A 32 -14.54 1.60 5.84
CA ARG A 32 -14.49 1.38 4.38
C ARG A 32 -13.44 2.26 3.71
N LEU A 33 -12.22 2.20 4.23
CA LEU A 33 -11.12 3.08 3.81
C LEU A 33 -10.62 2.72 2.40
N ALA A 34 -10.70 1.44 2.02
CA ALA A 34 -10.39 1.00 0.66
C ALA A 34 -11.39 1.55 -0.39
N GLU A 35 -12.63 1.83 0.00
CA GLU A 35 -13.68 2.38 -0.88
C GLU A 35 -13.83 3.90 -0.77
N SER A 36 -13.02 4.56 0.06
CA SER A 36 -13.15 5.99 0.30
C SER A 36 -12.86 6.82 -0.94
N LYS A 37 -13.65 7.88 -1.15
CA LYS A 37 -13.47 8.86 -2.26
C LYS A 37 -12.19 9.68 -2.12
N ASP A 38 -11.70 9.85 -0.89
CA ASP A 38 -10.49 10.60 -0.60
C ASP A 38 -9.25 9.76 -0.88
N TYR A 39 -8.60 10.05 -2.01
CA TYR A 39 -7.38 9.35 -2.43
C TYR A 39 -6.23 9.50 -1.43
N GLU A 40 -6.16 10.56 -0.64
CA GLU A 40 -5.14 10.71 0.41
C GLU A 40 -5.28 9.64 1.51
N VAL A 41 -6.51 9.41 1.96
CA VAL A 41 -6.82 8.41 2.98
C VAL A 41 -6.63 7.01 2.39
N LYS A 42 -7.18 6.78 1.19
CA LYS A 42 -7.06 5.50 0.48
C LYS A 42 -5.59 5.12 0.27
N VAL A 43 -4.76 6.03 -0.23
CA VAL A 43 -3.33 5.77 -0.49
C VAL A 43 -2.57 5.50 0.80
N SER A 44 -2.83 6.26 1.86
CA SER A 44 -2.20 6.04 3.17
C SER A 44 -2.57 4.67 3.74
N PHE A 45 -3.83 4.26 3.59
CA PHE A 45 -4.31 2.95 4.00
C PHE A 45 -3.71 1.82 3.15
N LEU A 46 -3.64 1.98 1.83
CA LEU A 46 -3.02 1.00 0.93
C LEU A 46 -1.52 0.84 1.20
N GLN A 47 -0.82 1.95 1.48
CA GLN A 47 0.58 1.92 1.91
C GLN A 47 0.75 1.09 3.19
N LEU A 48 -0.17 1.26 4.16
CA LEU A 48 -0.22 0.50 5.39
C LEU A 48 -0.43 -1.01 5.10
N ALA A 49 -1.40 -1.33 4.24
CA ALA A 49 -1.74 -2.70 3.87
C ALA A 49 -0.58 -3.42 3.16
N ILE A 50 0.16 -2.72 2.29
CA ILE A 50 1.36 -3.24 1.64
C ILE A 50 2.45 -3.54 2.69
N SER A 51 2.69 -2.63 3.65
CA SER A 51 3.63 -2.87 4.74
C SER A 51 3.25 -4.07 5.61
N SER A 52 1.95 -4.37 5.75
CA SER A 52 1.45 -5.55 6.45
C SER A 52 1.48 -6.84 5.62
N LYS A 53 1.91 -6.79 4.35
CA LYS A 53 1.89 -7.92 3.40
C LYS A 53 0.47 -8.50 3.18
N CYS A 54 -0.55 -7.64 3.25
CA CYS A 54 -1.93 -8.05 2.99
C CYS A 54 -2.19 -8.19 1.49
N ARG A 55 -2.22 -9.43 0.99
CA ARG A 55 -2.51 -9.73 -0.43
C ARG A 55 -3.92 -9.32 -0.88
N GLU A 56 -4.89 -9.32 0.04
CA GLU A 56 -6.30 -8.94 -0.23
C GLU A 56 -6.44 -7.55 -0.87
N TYR A 57 -5.56 -6.61 -0.51
CA TYR A 57 -5.64 -5.22 -0.99
C TYR A 57 -4.83 -4.98 -2.27
N HIS A 58 -4.07 -5.95 -2.77
CA HIS A 58 -3.27 -5.79 -3.99
C HIS A 58 -4.14 -5.39 -5.19
N GLY A 59 -5.35 -5.94 -5.30
CA GLY A 59 -6.30 -5.56 -6.35
C GLY A 59 -6.73 -4.09 -6.25
N GLU A 60 -6.93 -3.58 -5.04
CA GLU A 60 -7.25 -2.15 -4.85
C GLU A 60 -6.05 -1.23 -5.04
N VAL A 61 -4.84 -1.69 -4.72
CA VAL A 61 -3.60 -0.97 -5.06
C VAL A 61 -3.50 -0.80 -6.57
N GLU A 62 -3.67 -1.89 -7.33
CA GLU A 62 -3.62 -1.85 -8.79
C GLU A 62 -4.66 -0.89 -9.38
N LYS A 63 -5.94 -1.04 -9.00
CA LYS A 63 -7.00 -0.15 -9.48
C LYS A 63 -6.70 1.31 -9.15
N THR A 64 -6.20 1.58 -7.95
CA THR A 64 -5.87 2.93 -7.53
C THR A 64 -4.74 3.50 -8.36
N LEU A 65 -3.64 2.75 -8.54
CA LEU A 65 -2.51 3.16 -9.38
C LEU A 65 -2.95 3.44 -10.83
N LYS A 66 -3.78 2.56 -11.42
CA LYS A 66 -4.34 2.76 -12.78
C LYS A 66 -5.26 3.99 -12.86
N THR A 67 -5.97 4.32 -11.78
CA THR A 67 -6.89 5.47 -11.72
C THR A 67 -6.16 6.79 -11.46
N VAL A 68 -5.10 6.78 -10.65
CA VAL A 68 -4.41 8.00 -10.20
C VAL A 68 -3.09 8.21 -10.94
N GLY A 69 -3.01 9.27 -11.75
CA GLY A 69 -1.75 9.68 -12.41
C GLY A 69 -0.89 10.66 -11.59
N ARG A 70 -1.30 11.02 -10.37
CA ARG A 70 -0.60 12.04 -9.56
C ARG A 70 0.58 11.43 -8.83
N MET A 71 1.77 11.99 -9.06
CA MET A 71 3.02 11.55 -8.43
C MET A 71 2.95 11.52 -6.88
N LYS A 72 2.16 12.41 -6.27
CA LYS A 72 1.90 12.43 -4.82
C LYS A 72 1.44 11.07 -4.28
N TYR A 73 0.71 10.30 -5.07
CA TYR A 73 0.15 8.99 -4.69
C TYR A 73 0.96 7.82 -5.25
N LEU A 74 1.47 7.96 -6.47
CA LEU A 74 2.30 6.94 -7.11
C LEU A 74 3.57 6.66 -6.31
N ARG A 75 4.28 7.73 -5.91
CA ARG A 75 5.56 7.63 -5.22
C ARG A 75 5.49 6.83 -3.91
N PRO A 76 4.59 7.11 -2.95
CA PRO A 76 4.51 6.33 -1.72
C PRO A 76 4.10 4.87 -1.95
N LEU A 77 3.17 4.59 -2.88
CA LEU A 77 2.73 3.22 -3.17
C LEU A 77 3.82 2.38 -3.82
N PHE A 78 4.48 2.90 -4.86
CA PHE A 78 5.60 2.18 -5.50
C PHE A 78 6.77 1.98 -4.53
N ASN A 79 7.07 2.97 -3.66
CA ASN A 79 8.07 2.77 -2.62
C ASN A 79 7.67 1.70 -1.62
N ALA A 80 6.40 1.63 -1.22
CA ALA A 80 5.92 0.60 -0.29
C ALA A 80 5.99 -0.80 -0.90
N LEU A 81 5.58 -0.96 -2.16
CA LEU A 81 5.68 -2.23 -2.89
C LEU A 81 7.15 -2.67 -3.02
N ALA A 82 8.03 -1.72 -3.34
CA ALA A 82 9.45 -1.98 -3.48
C ALA A 82 10.13 -2.32 -2.13
N GLN A 83 9.72 -1.66 -1.05
CA GLN A 83 10.24 -1.91 0.32
C GLN A 83 9.69 -3.17 0.97
N SER A 84 8.48 -3.63 0.61
CA SER A 84 7.91 -4.87 1.17
C SER A 84 8.80 -6.09 0.93
N GLY A 85 9.62 -6.04 -0.14
CA GLY A 85 10.69 -6.99 -0.40
C GLY A 85 10.21 -8.37 -0.88
N GLY A 86 8.90 -8.62 -0.93
CA GLY A 86 8.35 -9.85 -1.49
C GLY A 86 8.38 -9.86 -3.02
N THR A 87 8.64 -11.03 -3.58
CA THR A 87 8.74 -11.24 -5.04
C THR A 87 7.42 -10.91 -5.74
N GLU A 88 6.28 -11.15 -5.08
CA GLU A 88 4.95 -10.90 -5.62
C GLU A 88 4.65 -9.41 -5.71
N GLU A 89 4.95 -8.61 -4.68
CA GLU A 89 4.72 -7.16 -4.70
C GLU A 89 5.57 -6.47 -5.75
N LYS A 90 6.83 -6.92 -5.94
CA LYS A 90 7.70 -6.41 -7.00
C LYS A 90 7.15 -6.77 -8.38
N GLN A 91 6.63 -7.98 -8.56
CA GLN A 91 6.05 -8.41 -9.83
C GLN A 91 4.78 -7.63 -10.15
N LEU A 92 3.90 -7.45 -9.15
CA LEU A 92 2.69 -6.64 -9.28
C LEU A 92 3.05 -5.19 -9.63
N ALA A 93 4.03 -4.60 -8.95
CA ALA A 93 4.48 -3.24 -9.28
C ALA A 93 4.95 -3.10 -10.73
N LYS A 94 5.67 -4.10 -11.28
CA LYS A 94 6.09 -4.13 -12.69
C LYS A 94 4.90 -4.25 -13.65
N GLN A 95 3.97 -5.15 -13.36
CA GLN A 95 2.78 -5.36 -14.20
C GLN A 95 1.93 -4.09 -14.25
N VAL A 96 1.60 -3.54 -13.08
CA VAL A 96 0.82 -2.30 -12.98
C VAL A 96 1.54 -1.13 -13.62
N PHE A 97 2.86 -1.02 -13.46
CA PHE A 97 3.64 0.00 -14.14
C PHE A 97 3.62 -0.16 -15.66
N ALA A 98 3.76 -1.37 -16.19
CA ALA A 98 3.72 -1.63 -17.63
C ALA A 98 2.36 -1.23 -18.24
N GLU A 99 1.26 -1.58 -17.57
CA GLU A 99 -0.09 -1.26 -18.02
C GLU A 99 -0.43 0.23 -17.90
N ALA A 100 0.00 0.87 -16.81
CA ALA A 100 -0.26 2.29 -16.57
C ALA A 100 0.82 3.21 -17.17
N ARG A 101 1.88 2.66 -17.79
CA ARG A 101 2.99 3.45 -18.35
C ARG A 101 2.47 4.47 -19.34
N GLU A 102 1.58 4.05 -20.23
CA GLU A 102 1.04 4.88 -21.30
C GLU A 102 0.13 6.02 -20.80
N THR A 103 -0.49 5.84 -19.63
CA THR A 103 -1.36 6.86 -19.02
C THR A 103 -0.58 7.88 -18.17
N TYR A 104 0.64 7.55 -17.75
CA TYR A 104 1.48 8.44 -16.96
C TYR A 104 2.26 9.44 -17.81
N HIS A 105 2.41 10.65 -17.24
CA HIS A 105 3.30 11.67 -17.80
C HIS A 105 4.75 11.12 -17.86
N PRO A 106 5.54 11.44 -18.89
CA PRO A 106 6.91 10.90 -19.06
C PRO A 106 7.83 11.17 -17.85
N ILE A 107 7.64 12.30 -17.17
CA ILE A 107 8.37 12.63 -15.93
C ILE A 107 8.01 11.65 -14.80
N ALA A 108 6.73 11.26 -14.70
CA ALA A 108 6.28 10.29 -13.70
C ALA A 108 6.83 8.90 -13.99
N GLN A 109 6.88 8.50 -15.26
CA GLN A 109 7.46 7.22 -15.68
C GLN A 109 8.92 7.11 -15.23
N GLY A 110 9.75 8.13 -15.49
CA GLY A 110 11.17 8.09 -15.13
C GLY A 110 11.42 7.97 -13.62
N VAL A 111 10.58 8.61 -12.79
CA VAL A 111 10.71 8.49 -11.32
C VAL A 111 10.28 7.11 -10.83
N VAL A 112 9.16 6.57 -11.36
CA VAL A 112 8.70 5.23 -10.97
C VAL A 112 9.70 4.18 -11.43
N GLU A 113 10.24 4.29 -12.64
CA GLU A 113 11.29 3.41 -13.16
C GLU A 113 12.54 3.47 -12.28
N SER A 114 12.97 4.66 -11.85
CA SER A 114 14.09 4.83 -10.92
C SER A 114 13.82 4.18 -9.56
N ILE A 115 12.59 4.27 -9.04
CA ILE A 115 12.21 3.57 -7.81
C ILE A 115 12.28 2.06 -8.03
N LEU A 116 11.64 1.53 -9.07
CA LEU A 116 11.64 0.09 -9.34
C LEU A 116 13.06 -0.46 -9.53
N SER A 117 13.90 0.24 -10.29
CA SER A 117 15.29 -0.15 -10.55
C SER A 117 16.19 -0.11 -9.30
N LYS A 118 15.82 0.65 -8.26
CA LYS A 118 16.61 0.73 -7.01
C LYS A 118 16.42 -0.49 -6.10
N PHE A 119 15.29 -1.19 -6.24
CA PHE A 119 14.92 -2.30 -5.35
C PHE A 119 14.86 -3.66 -6.04
N ILE A 120 15.08 -3.71 -7.35
CA ILE A 120 15.36 -4.92 -8.15
C ILE A 120 16.86 -5.17 -8.11
#